data_AF-A0A7C4LI61-F1
#
_entry.id   AF-A0A7C4LI61-F1
#
_cell.length_a   1.000
_cell.length_b   1.000
_cell.length_c   1.000
_cell.angle_alpha   90.00
_cell.angle_beta   90.00
_cell.angle_gamma   90.00
#
_symmetry.space_group_name_H-M   'P 1'
#
loop_
_entity.id
_entity.type
_entity.pdbx_description
1 polymer ?
#
loop_
_entity_poly.entity_id
_entity_poly.type
_entity_poly.pdbx_seq_one_letter_code
_entity_poly.pdbx_strand_id
1 'polypeptide(L)' 'MELPRAFGILLHPTSLPGPWVCGVLGKEAKSFLDWLSEARARFWQVLPLGPTGFGDSPYQSFSAFAGNPYL' A
#
# COMPACT_ATOMS: atom_id res chain seq x y z
N MET A 1 -15.51 17.68 3.95
CA MET A 1 -14.71 16.85 4.88
C MET A 1 -13.65 17.78 5.48
N GLU A 2 -13.61 17.93 6.80
CA GLU A 2 -12.53 18.66 7.47
C GLU A 2 -11.42 17.68 7.86
N LEU A 3 -10.18 17.98 7.46
CA LEU A 3 -9.03 17.15 7.80
C LEU A 3 -8.39 17.68 9.09
N PRO A 4 -8.29 16.87 10.16
CA PRO A 4 -7.58 17.28 11.37
C PRO A 4 -6.09 17.41 11.09
N ARG A 5 -5.39 18.27 11.84
CA ARG A 5 -3.92 18.29 11.82
C ARG A 5 -3.37 16.93 12.24
N ALA A 6 -2.73 16.24 11.31
CA ALA A 6 -2.05 14.97 11.53
C ALA A 6 -0.94 14.78 10.50
N PHE A 7 -0.26 13.63 10.57
CA PHE A 7 0.72 13.21 9.58
C PHE A 7 0.48 11.75 9.18
N GLY A 8 1.14 11.31 8.12
CA GLY A 8 1.05 9.96 7.60
C GLY A 8 2.26 9.60 6.74
N ILE A 9 2.25 8.37 6.22
CA ILE A 9 3.33 7.84 5.37
C ILE A 9 2.74 7.39 4.04
N LEU A 10 3.46 7.68 2.95
CA LEU A 10 3.24 7.10 1.63
C LEU A 10 4.14 5.87 1.47
N LEU A 11 3.53 4.69 1.33
CA LEU A 11 4.25 3.44 1.09
C LEU A 11 3.33 2.49 0.33
N HIS A 12 3.70 2.06 -0.87
CA HIS A 12 2.90 1.07 -1.59
C HIS A 12 3.12 -0.34 -1.01
N PRO A 13 2.11 -1.24 -0.95
CA PRO A 13 2.28 -2.57 -0.35
C PRO A 13 3.39 -3.40 -0.98
N THR A 14 3.67 -3.25 -2.29
CA THR A 14 4.77 -3.95 -2.97
C THR A 14 6.16 -3.60 -2.40
N SER A 15 6.29 -2.46 -1.70
CA SER A 15 7.53 -1.99 -1.07
C SER A 15 7.70 -2.49 0.36
N LEU A 16 6.71 -3.20 0.92
CA LEU A 16 6.88 -3.84 2.23
C LEU A 16 7.98 -4.90 2.15
N PRO A 17 8.80 -5.05 3.19
CA PRO A 17 9.76 -6.14 3.26
C PRO A 17 9.00 -7.48 3.38
N GLY A 18 9.66 -8.58 3.06
CA GLY A 18 9.08 -9.90 3.21
C GLY A 18 9.90 -10.98 2.49
N PRO A 19 9.49 -12.25 2.62
CA PRO A 19 10.20 -13.39 2.03
C PRO A 19 9.89 -13.60 0.54
N TRP A 20 8.92 -12.89 -0.02
CA TRP A 20 8.45 -13.07 -1.40
C TRP A 20 9.14 -12.10 -2.37
N VAL A 21 8.82 -12.23 -3.66
CA VAL A 21 9.33 -11.36 -4.74
C VAL A 21 8.91 -9.90 -4.62
N CYS A 22 7.83 -9.60 -3.91
CA CYS A 22 7.43 -8.25 -3.54
C CYS A 22 6.65 -8.27 -2.22
N GLY A 23 6.42 -7.09 -1.64
CA GLY A 23 5.57 -6.95 -0.46
C GLY A 23 4.11 -7.32 -0.75
N VAL A 24 3.47 -7.97 0.22
CA VAL A 24 2.11 -8.51 0.13
C VAL A 24 1.23 -8.02 1.28
N LEU A 25 -0.08 -8.22 1.18
CA LEU A 25 -1.05 -7.93 2.24
C LEU A 25 -1.02 -8.99 3.37
N GLY A 26 0.16 -9.15 3.97
CA GLY A 26 0.48 -10.20 4.96
C GLY A 26 0.81 -9.68 6.36
N LYS A 27 1.71 -10.40 7.04
CA LYS A 27 2.15 -10.08 8.41
C LYS A 27 2.87 -8.74 8.46
N GLU A 28 3.68 -8.45 7.44
CA GLU A 28 4.51 -7.25 7.34
C GLU A 28 3.66 -5.99 7.15
N ALA A 29 2.53 -6.08 6.44
CA ALA A 29 1.55 -5.00 6.34
C ALA A 29 0.92 -4.69 7.71
N LYS A 30 0.58 -5.72 8.51
CA LYS A 30 0.07 -5.54 9.87
C LYS A 30 1.13 -4.92 10.79
N SER A 31 2.36 -5.40 10.74
CA SER A 31 3.47 -4.82 11.51
C SER A 31 3.75 -3.36 11.12
N PHE A 32 3.59 -3.00 9.85
CA PHE A 32 3.67 -1.60 9.42
C PHE A 32 2.53 -0.74 9.99
N LEU A 33 1.30 -1.27 10.04
CA LEU A 33 0.17 -0.58 10.69
C LEU A 33 0.37 -0.43 12.20
N ASP A 34 0.89 -1.45 12.88
CA ASP A 34 1.23 -1.39 14.30
C ASP A 34 2.27 -0.29 14.55
N TRP A 35 3.32 -0.23 13.71
CA TRP A 35 4.33 0.82 13.77
C TRP A 35 3.76 2.23 13.48
N LEU A 36 2.86 2.38 12.50
CA LEU A 36 2.18 3.65 12.25
C LEU A 36 1.37 4.10 13.47
N SER A 37 0.67 3.16 14.11
CA SER A 37 -0.10 3.40 15.33
C SER A 37 0.80 3.86 16.48
N GLU A 38 1.92 3.18 16.72
CA GLU A 38 2.93 3.56 17.72
C GLU A 38 3.51 4.95 17.45
N ALA A 39 3.79 5.27 16.18
CA ALA A 39 4.27 6.58 15.74
C ALA A 39 3.18 7.67 15.81
N ARG A 40 1.91 7.31 16.08
CA ARG A 40 0.73 8.19 16.02
C ARG A 40 0.46 8.79 14.64
N ALA A 41 0.94 8.13 13.58
CA ALA A 41 0.58 8.45 12.21
C ALA A 41 -0.90 8.08 11.98
N ARG A 42 -1.66 8.96 11.33
CA ARG A 42 -3.11 8.75 11.10
C ARG A 42 -3.49 8.36 9.68
N PHE A 43 -2.54 8.47 8.76
CA PHE A 43 -2.77 8.22 7.35
C PHE A 43 -1.70 7.27 6.79
N TRP A 44 -2.15 6.28 6.04
CA TRP A 44 -1.32 5.49 5.15
C TRP A 44 -1.82 5.72 3.73
N GLN A 45 -0.98 6.33 2.90
CA GLN A 45 -1.28 6.55 1.49
C GLN A 45 -0.63 5.44 0.65
N VAL A 46 -1.36 4.96 -0.35
CA VAL A 46 -0.90 3.95 -1.32
C VAL A 46 -1.12 4.46 -2.75
N LEU A 47 -0.39 3.89 -3.70
CA LEU A 47 -0.68 3.99 -5.13
C LEU A 47 -1.91 3.10 -5.48
N PRO A 48 -2.49 3.20 -6.70
CA PRO A 48 -3.59 2.34 -7.09
C PRO A 48 -3.27 0.86 -6.93
N LEU A 49 -4.26 0.07 -6.52
CA LEU A 49 -4.11 -1.36 -6.17
C LEU A 49 -4.60 -2.30 -7.27
N GLY A 50 -4.68 -1.81 -8.51
CA GLY A 50 -5.17 -2.58 -9.66
C GLY A 50 -4.10 -3.50 -10.27
N PRO A 51 -4.50 -4.53 -11.03
CA PRO A 51 -3.57 -5.42 -11.73
C PRO A 51 -2.74 -4.64 -12.78
N THR A 52 -1.42 -4.69 -12.66
CA THR A 52 -0.50 -3.98 -13.55
C THR A 52 -0.26 -4.73 -14.85
N GLY A 53 -0.09 -3.98 -15.95
CA GLY A 53 0.33 -4.50 -17.25
C GLY A 53 1.84 -4.35 -17.50
N PHE A 54 2.23 -4.31 -18.78
CA PHE A 54 3.61 -4.08 -19.17
C PHE A 54 4.13 -2.73 -18.63
N GLY A 55 5.31 -2.74 -18.00
CA GLY A 55 5.93 -1.57 -17.37
C GLY A 55 5.54 -1.35 -15.91
N ASP A 56 4.72 -2.23 -15.32
CA ASP A 56 4.43 -2.33 -13.88
C ASP A 56 3.86 -1.05 -13.23
N SER A 57 3.36 -0.11 -14.04
CA SER A 57 2.77 1.11 -13.54
C SER A 57 1.40 0.83 -12.89
N PRO A 58 1.20 1.17 -11.60
CA PRO A 58 -0.11 1.03 -10.95
C PRO A 58 -1.17 1.95 -11.57
N TYR A 59 -0.77 2.93 -12.37
CA TYR A 59 -1.67 3.83 -13.08
C TYR A 59 -2.14 3.29 -14.45
N GLN A 60 -1.59 2.15 -14.89
CA GLN A 60 -1.99 1.47 -16.13
C GLN A 60 -2.54 0.08 -15.79
N SER A 61 -3.75 0.05 -15.24
CA SER A 61 -4.42 -1.16 -14.78
C SER A 61 -5.28 -1.81 -15.86
N PHE A 62 -5.37 -3.15 -15.87
CA PHE A 62 -6.33 -3.89 -16.71
C PHE A 62 -7.80 -3.70 -16.29
N SER A 63 -8.04 -3.18 -15.09
CA SER A 63 -9.38 -2.98 -14.55
C SER A 63 -9.44 -1.78 -13.62
N ALA A 64 -10.54 -1.04 -13.68
CA ALA A 64 -10.85 0.03 -12.72
C ALA A 64 -11.39 -0.51 -11.38
N PHE A 65 -11.65 -1.82 -11.27
CA PHE A 65 -12.31 -2.45 -10.11
C PHE A 65 -11.50 -3.58 -9.47
N ALA A 66 -10.70 -4.31 -10.25
CA ALA A 66 -9.99 -5.48 -9.75
C ALA A 66 -8.81 -5.09 -8.85
N GLY A 67 -8.41 -6.01 -7.96
CA GLY A 67 -7.17 -5.93 -7.19
C GLY A 67 -5.98 -6.55 -7.91
N ASN A 68 -4.77 -6.13 -7.55
CA ASN A 68 -3.53 -6.65 -8.09
C ASN A 68 -3.23 -8.05 -7.53
N PRO A 69 -3.13 -9.10 -8.36
CA PRO A 69 -2.85 -10.47 -7.90
C PRO A 69 -1.44 -10.67 -7.32
N TYR A 70 -0.54 -9.68 -7.46
CA TYR A 70 0.78 -9.72 -6.83
C TYR A 70 0.76 -9.38 -5.33
N LEU A 71 -0.35 -8.86 -4.81
CA LEU A 71 -0.49 -8.37 -3.43
C LEU A 71 -1.18 -9.38 -2.49
#